data_AF-A0A4Q5HJ83-F1
#
_entry.id   AF-A0A4Q5HJ83-F1
#
_cell.length_a   1.000
_cell.length_b   1.000
_cell.length_c   1.000
_cell.angle_alpha   90.00
_cell.angle_beta   90.00
_cell.angle_gamma   90.00
#
_symmetry.space_group_name_H-M   'P 1'
#
loop_
_entity.id
_entity.type
_entity.pdbx_description
1 polymer ?
#
loop_
_entity_poly.entity_id
_entity_poly.type
_entity_poly.pdbx_seq_one_letter_code
_entity_poly.pdbx_strand_id
1 'polypeptide(L)'
;MAKKLPTTKNKDIVVSWIYTWSKQQEMSINEQRVLLRILEFCQTELKGIKIKDNMYQLQHGLWNVDLEMPISHAFFSDYKPVDVENTLRKLRERTFYYKDPMTEDWWACGFIEKPYVRYRKGIMAFSVDNRLWDVFMNFAKGYREFELNKALALPTGYSLRFYML
;
A
#
# COMPACT_ATOMS: atom_id res chain seq x y z
N MET A 1 7.50 26.38 -2.07
CA MET A 1 7.54 25.43 -3.21
C MET A 1 6.61 24.27 -2.88
N ALA A 2 5.64 23.95 -3.76
CA ALA A 2 4.73 22.82 -3.52
C ALA A 2 5.53 21.51 -3.48
N LYS A 3 5.43 20.76 -2.39
CA LYS A 3 6.12 19.48 -2.19
C LYS A 3 5.57 18.48 -3.20
N LYS A 4 6.38 18.07 -4.19
CA LYS A 4 5.96 17.11 -5.21
C LYS A 4 6.54 15.74 -4.88
N LEU A 5 5.68 14.72 -4.85
CA LEU A 5 6.13 13.33 -4.96
C LEU A 5 6.73 13.12 -6.36
N PRO A 6 7.71 12.21 -6.51
CA PRO A 6 8.17 11.80 -7.83
C PRO A 6 6.96 11.30 -8.63
N THR A 7 6.66 12.04 -9.69
CA THR A 7 5.43 11.91 -10.46
C THR A 7 5.65 10.80 -11.48
N THR A 8 5.17 9.59 -11.17
CA THR A 8 4.85 8.63 -12.23
C THR A 8 3.69 9.18 -13.06
N LYS A 9 3.55 8.76 -14.33
CA LYS A 9 2.37 9.12 -15.16
C LYS A 9 1.10 8.90 -14.34
N ASN A 10 0.14 9.82 -14.42
CA ASN A 10 -1.12 9.67 -13.69
C ASN A 10 -1.78 8.35 -14.10
N LYS A 11 -2.12 7.54 -13.11
CA LYS A 11 -2.74 6.23 -13.29
C LYS A 11 -3.99 6.18 -12.43
N ASP A 12 -5.05 5.70 -13.03
CA ASP A 12 -6.26 5.33 -12.30
C ASP A 12 -6.02 3.97 -11.65
N ILE A 13 -6.30 3.93 -10.34
CA ILE A 13 -6.22 2.73 -9.51
C ILE A 13 -7.62 2.36 -9.06
N VAL A 14 -7.83 1.07 -9.02
CA VAL A 14 -9.05 0.40 -8.58
C VAL A 14 -8.79 -0.28 -7.24
N VAL A 15 -9.67 -0.04 -6.27
CA VAL A 15 -9.62 -0.66 -4.95
C VAL A 15 -10.86 -1.50 -4.71
N SER A 16 -10.66 -2.71 -4.20
CA SER A 16 -11.73 -3.62 -3.83
C SER A 16 -12.62 -3.04 -2.74
N TRP A 17 -13.95 -3.21 -2.86
CA TRP A 17 -14.90 -2.83 -1.81
C TRP A 17 -14.67 -3.57 -0.49
N ILE A 18 -14.03 -4.75 -0.54
CA ILE A 18 -13.63 -5.53 0.62
C ILE A 18 -12.63 -4.73 1.47
N TYR A 19 -11.74 -4.01 0.80
CA TYR A 19 -10.76 -3.11 1.38
C TYR A 19 -11.21 -1.65 1.24
N THR A 20 -12.13 -1.21 2.08
CA THR A 20 -12.55 0.19 2.13
C THR A 20 -11.98 0.90 3.34
N TRP A 21 -11.48 2.13 3.16
CA TRP A 21 -10.92 2.92 4.26
C TRP A 21 -11.95 3.32 5.32
N SER A 22 -13.24 3.28 4.98
CA SER A 22 -14.33 3.47 5.92
C SER A 22 -14.35 2.38 7.01
N LYS A 23 -13.80 1.19 6.73
CA LYS A 23 -13.70 0.08 7.68
C LYS A 23 -12.39 0.05 8.46
N GLN A 24 -11.49 1.01 8.20
CA GLN A 24 -10.14 1.01 8.77
C GLN A 24 -9.98 2.01 9.92
N GLN A 25 -9.22 1.62 10.94
CA GLN A 25 -8.76 2.53 12.01
C GLN A 25 -8.00 3.73 11.44
N GLU A 26 -8.02 4.86 12.15
CA GLU A 26 -7.34 6.10 11.76
C GLU A 26 -5.87 5.84 11.39
N MET A 27 -5.58 5.92 10.09
CA MET A 27 -4.25 5.77 9.49
C MET A 27 -3.63 7.15 9.33
N SER A 28 -2.35 7.29 9.68
CA SER A 28 -1.59 8.47 9.31
C SER A 28 -1.38 8.53 7.80
N ILE A 29 -1.08 9.71 7.30
CA ILE A 29 -0.98 9.93 5.86
C ILE A 29 0.15 9.12 5.21
N ASN A 30 1.25 8.91 5.94
CA ASN A 30 2.38 8.13 5.47
C ASN A 30 2.03 6.65 5.37
N GLU A 31 1.28 6.11 6.35
CA GLU A 31 0.78 4.73 6.30
C GLU A 31 -0.13 4.52 5.08
N GLN A 32 -1.03 5.47 4.85
CA GLN A 32 -1.92 5.43 3.69
C GLN A 32 -1.17 5.48 2.37
N ARG A 33 -0.12 6.33 2.24
CA ARG A 33 0.70 6.40 1.03
C ARG A 33 1.42 5.08 0.74
N VAL A 34 1.98 4.43 1.76
CA VAL A 34 2.60 3.11 1.60
C VAL A 34 1.57 2.09 1.10
N LEU A 35 0.36 2.09 1.65
CA LEU A 35 -0.71 1.19 1.22
C LEU A 35 -1.20 1.50 -0.21
N LEU A 36 -1.33 2.77 -0.59
CA LEU A 36 -1.61 3.16 -1.97
C LEU A 36 -0.54 2.66 -2.95
N ARG A 37 0.73 2.65 -2.55
CA ARG A 37 1.80 2.08 -3.37
C ARG A 37 1.70 0.56 -3.48
N ILE A 38 1.37 -0.14 -2.38
CA ILE A 38 1.12 -1.59 -2.43
C ILE A 38 -0.01 -1.90 -3.42
N LEU A 39 -1.12 -1.15 -3.38
CA LEU A 39 -2.21 -1.28 -4.33
C LEU A 39 -1.78 -1.01 -5.77
N GLU A 40 -0.93 0.00 -6.01
CA GLU A 40 -0.33 0.25 -7.33
C GLU A 40 0.44 -1.00 -7.82
N PHE A 41 1.22 -1.64 -6.96
CA PHE A 41 1.97 -2.84 -7.31
C PHE A 41 1.05 -4.01 -7.67
N CYS A 42 0.01 -4.27 -6.87
CA CYS A 42 -1.01 -5.27 -7.18
C CYS A 42 -1.63 -5.03 -8.57
N GLN A 43 -1.96 -3.78 -8.89
CA GLN A 43 -2.53 -3.44 -10.19
C GLN A 43 -1.56 -3.63 -11.36
N THR A 44 -0.31 -3.24 -11.19
CA THR A 44 0.71 -3.43 -12.23
C THR A 44 0.93 -4.90 -12.53
N GLU A 45 0.82 -5.74 -11.50
CA GLU A 45 0.89 -7.19 -11.61
C GLU A 45 -0.31 -7.76 -12.38
N LEU A 46 -1.54 -7.37 -12.03
CA LEU A 46 -2.76 -7.76 -12.75
C LEU A 46 -2.71 -7.38 -14.24
N LYS A 47 -2.12 -6.23 -14.56
CA LYS A 47 -1.96 -5.76 -15.95
C LYS A 47 -0.84 -6.50 -16.72
N GLY A 48 -0.11 -7.41 -16.07
CA GLY A 48 1.00 -8.16 -16.66
C GLY A 48 2.17 -7.27 -17.09
N ILE A 49 2.23 -6.02 -16.60
CA ILE A 49 3.30 -5.09 -16.94
C ILE A 49 4.49 -5.47 -16.07
N LYS A 50 5.50 -6.09 -16.69
CA LYS A 50 6.80 -6.28 -16.01
C LYS A 50 7.28 -4.91 -15.54
N ILE A 51 7.48 -4.77 -14.22
CA ILE A 51 8.07 -3.57 -13.63
C ILE A 51 9.50 -3.51 -14.19
N LYS A 52 9.69 -2.72 -15.24
CA LYS A 52 10.93 -2.68 -16.03
C LYS A 52 12.06 -1.89 -15.35
N ASP A 53 11.85 -1.49 -14.11
CA ASP A 53 12.77 -0.67 -13.34
C ASP A 53 13.48 -1.51 -12.29
N ASN A 54 14.81 -1.59 -12.40
CA ASN A 54 15.72 -2.24 -11.45
C ASN A 54 15.64 -1.70 -10.00
N MET A 55 14.77 -0.72 -9.73
CA MET A 55 14.57 -0.11 -8.41
C MET A 55 13.50 -0.80 -7.57
N TYR A 56 12.66 -1.62 -8.18
CA TYR A 56 11.59 -2.34 -7.50
C TYR A 56 11.83 -3.84 -7.62
N GLN A 57 11.69 -4.55 -6.51
CA GLN A 57 11.71 -6.01 -6.52
C GLN A 57 10.40 -6.51 -5.92
N LEU A 58 9.71 -7.36 -6.67
CA LEU A 58 8.50 -8.03 -6.20
C LEU A 58 8.72 -9.52 -6.38
N GLN A 59 8.77 -10.25 -5.28
CA GLN A 59 9.01 -11.69 -5.26
C GLN A 59 7.85 -12.39 -4.59
N HIS A 60 7.19 -13.28 -5.32
CA HIS A 60 6.13 -14.12 -4.77
C HIS A 60 6.74 -15.33 -4.09
N GLY A 61 6.61 -15.37 -2.77
CA GLY A 61 6.82 -16.57 -1.98
C GLY A 61 5.54 -17.40 -1.89
N LEU A 62 5.67 -18.60 -1.31
CA LEU A 62 4.54 -19.52 -1.13
C LEU A 62 3.42 -18.93 -0.25
N TRP A 63 3.79 -18.11 0.74
CA TRP A 63 2.87 -17.55 1.73
C TRP A 63 2.80 -16.02 1.72
N ASN A 64 3.83 -15.35 1.22
CA ASN A 64 3.96 -13.90 1.25
C ASN A 64 4.52 -13.35 -0.06
N VAL A 65 4.20 -12.09 -0.35
CA VAL A 65 4.79 -11.28 -1.41
C VAL A 65 5.84 -10.35 -0.80
N ASP A 66 7.10 -10.55 -1.14
CA ASP A 66 8.20 -9.68 -0.72
C ASP A 66 8.32 -8.50 -1.69
N LEU A 67 8.31 -7.28 -1.14
CA LEU A 67 8.30 -6.03 -1.88
C LEU A 67 9.47 -5.14 -1.44
N GLU A 68 10.35 -4.80 -2.37
CA GLU A 68 11.37 -3.75 -2.21
C GLU A 68 11.00 -2.53 -3.06
N MET A 69 11.00 -1.33 -2.46
CA MET A 69 10.79 -0.07 -3.16
C MET A 69 11.61 1.09 -2.57
N PRO A 70 11.91 2.15 -3.35
CA PRO A 70 12.56 3.35 -2.83
C PRO A 70 11.67 4.10 -1.82
N ILE A 71 12.27 4.65 -0.76
CA ILE A 71 11.57 5.44 0.26
C ILE A 71 10.90 6.68 -0.37
N SER A 72 11.56 7.31 -1.34
CA SER A 72 11.05 8.45 -2.09
C SER A 72 9.76 8.17 -2.87
N HIS A 73 9.40 6.89 -3.08
CA HIS A 73 8.18 6.52 -3.76
C HIS A 73 6.94 6.76 -2.90
N ALA A 74 7.03 6.55 -1.58
CA ALA A 74 5.92 6.74 -0.64
C ALA A 74 6.05 8.02 0.21
N PHE A 75 7.26 8.52 0.42
CA PHE A 75 7.54 9.67 1.28
C PHE A 75 8.01 10.89 0.48
N PHE A 76 7.66 12.09 0.95
CA PHE A 76 8.19 13.34 0.40
C PHE A 76 9.68 13.52 0.75
N SER A 77 10.42 14.28 -0.06
CA SER A 77 11.87 14.49 0.08
C SER A 77 12.35 14.99 1.44
N ASP A 78 11.48 15.58 2.26
CA ASP A 78 11.76 16.11 3.60
C ASP A 78 11.47 15.12 4.74
N TYR A 79 11.35 13.82 4.44
CA TYR A 79 11.08 12.80 5.44
C TYR A 79 12.21 12.67 6.48
N LYS A 80 11.85 12.46 7.74
CA LYS A 80 12.83 12.07 8.77
C LYS A 80 12.93 10.54 8.81
N PRO A 81 14.13 9.96 9.00
CA PRO A 81 14.30 8.50 9.13
C PRO A 81 13.38 7.88 10.19
N VAL A 82 13.23 8.56 11.33
CA VAL A 82 12.35 8.15 12.44
C VAL A 82 10.89 8.03 12.01
N ASP A 83 10.43 8.87 11.09
CA ASP A 83 9.05 8.82 10.59
C ASP A 83 8.82 7.57 9.72
N VAL A 84 9.82 7.15 8.96
CA VAL A 84 9.77 5.94 8.14
C VAL A 84 9.68 4.71 9.03
N GLU A 85 10.56 4.60 10.03
CA GLU A 85 10.54 3.51 11.01
C GLU A 85 9.21 3.45 11.77
N ASN A 86 8.71 4.59 12.24
CA ASN A 86 7.43 4.66 12.94
C ASN A 86 6.26 4.25 12.03
N THR A 87 6.28 4.65 10.76
CA THR A 87 5.24 4.29 9.79
C THR A 87 5.23 2.79 9.53
N LEU A 88 6.40 2.19 9.28
CA LEU A 88 6.52 0.76 9.03
C LEU A 88 6.18 -0.06 10.28
N ARG A 89 6.62 0.38 11.46
CA ARG A 89 6.28 -0.29 12.72
C ARG A 89 4.77 -0.29 12.95
N LYS A 90 4.10 0.86 12.80
CA LYS A 90 2.65 0.95 12.96
C LYS A 90 1.88 0.11 11.93
N LEU A 91 2.31 0.10 10.66
CA LEU A 91 1.69 -0.75 9.64
C LEU A 91 1.78 -2.24 9.99
N ARG A 92 2.90 -2.66 10.58
CA ARG A 92 3.07 -4.04 11.04
C ARG A 92 2.21 -4.37 12.26
N GLU A 93 2.10 -3.45 13.22
CA GLU A 93 1.30 -3.63 14.44
C GLU A 93 -0.20 -3.64 14.17
N ARG A 94 -0.64 -3.03 13.07
CA ARG A 94 -2.05 -2.99 12.68
C ARG A 94 -2.50 -4.34 12.11
N THR A 95 -3.52 -4.90 12.72
CA THR A 95 -4.16 -6.14 12.28
C THR A 95 -5.33 -5.86 11.33
N PHE A 96 -5.29 -6.50 10.17
CA PHE A 96 -6.43 -6.64 9.28
C PHE A 96 -7.21 -7.91 9.65
N TYR A 97 -8.52 -7.78 9.80
CA TYR A 97 -9.42 -8.88 10.08
C TYR A 97 -10.30 -9.14 8.86
N TYR A 98 -10.36 -10.39 8.44
CA TYR A 98 -11.26 -10.82 7.38
C TYR A 98 -12.04 -12.04 7.83
N LYS A 99 -13.35 -11.98 7.60
CA LYS A 99 -14.25 -13.12 7.73
C LYS A 99 -14.92 -13.31 6.38
N ASP A 100 -14.72 -14.47 5.76
CA ASP A 100 -15.43 -14.79 4.53
C ASP A 100 -16.91 -15.07 4.88
N PRO A 101 -17.87 -14.35 4.29
CA PRO A 101 -19.29 -14.62 4.54
C PRO A 101 -19.78 -15.94 3.95
N MET A 102 -19.06 -16.55 2.99
CA MET A 102 -19.48 -17.80 2.34
C MET A 102 -18.94 -19.03 3.05
N THR A 103 -17.66 -19.03 3.41
CA THR A 103 -17.03 -20.19 4.09
C THR A 103 -17.02 -20.08 5.61
N GLU A 104 -17.37 -18.90 6.16
CA GLU A 104 -17.23 -18.53 7.57
C GLU A 104 -15.80 -18.55 8.11
N ASP A 105 -14.80 -18.79 7.26
CA ASP A 105 -13.40 -18.79 7.65
C ASP A 105 -12.98 -17.41 8.14
N TRP A 106 -12.32 -17.40 9.30
CA TRP A 106 -11.78 -16.20 9.91
C TRP A 106 -10.27 -16.26 9.92
N TRP A 107 -9.65 -15.17 9.51
CA TRP A 107 -8.21 -14.98 9.65
C TRP A 107 -7.87 -13.52 9.92
N ALA A 108 -6.66 -13.34 10.44
CA ALA A 108 -6.08 -12.05 10.74
C ALA A 108 -4.62 -12.02 10.29
N CYS A 109 -4.17 -10.88 9.77
CA CYS A 109 -2.77 -10.66 9.41
C CYS A 109 -2.40 -9.18 9.63
N GLY A 110 -1.10 -8.89 9.74
CA GLY A 110 -0.61 -7.51 9.64
C GLY A 110 -0.77 -6.95 8.23
N PHE A 111 -0.75 -5.62 8.06
CA PHE A 111 -0.68 -5.04 6.71
C PHE A 111 0.65 -5.29 6.03
N ILE A 112 1.72 -5.30 6.81
CA ILE A 112 3.06 -5.64 6.36
C ILE A 112 3.75 -6.52 7.41
N GLU A 113 4.67 -7.35 6.94
CA GLU A 113 5.50 -8.22 7.77
C GLU A 113 6.99 -7.94 7.49
N LYS A 114 7.82 -8.21 8.48
CA LYS A 114 9.30 -8.09 8.40
C LYS A 114 9.80 -6.80 7.70
N PRO A 115 9.37 -5.60 8.15
CA PRO A 115 9.84 -4.35 7.56
C PRO A 115 11.35 -4.17 7.77
N TYR A 116 12.03 -3.71 6.73
CA TYR A 116 13.47 -3.49 6.70
C TYR A 116 13.81 -2.25 5.86
N VAL A 117 14.78 -1.46 6.30
CA VAL A 117 15.18 -0.21 5.62
C VAL A 117 16.69 -0.15 5.43
N ARG A 118 17.12 0.06 4.18
CA ARG A 118 18.51 0.32 3.80
C ARG A 118 18.70 1.82 3.55
N TYR A 119 18.92 2.61 4.60
CA TYR A 119 19.07 4.08 4.49
C TYR A 119 20.14 4.53 3.50
N ARG A 120 21.29 3.87 3.46
CA ARG A 120 22.38 4.19 2.51
C ARG A 120 21.96 4.05 1.04
N LYS A 121 21.03 3.15 0.74
CA LYS A 121 20.49 2.94 -0.61
C LYS A 121 19.14 3.65 -0.83
N GLY A 122 18.53 4.20 0.23
CA GLY A 122 17.19 4.78 0.18
C GLY A 122 16.08 3.77 -0.16
N ILE A 123 16.27 2.49 0.19
CA ILE A 123 15.33 1.40 -0.13
C ILE A 123 14.63 0.93 1.15
N MET A 124 13.32 0.72 1.08
CA MET A 124 12.53 0.00 2.07
C MET A 124 12.03 -1.33 1.50
N ALA A 125 11.98 -2.35 2.34
CA ALA A 125 11.55 -3.70 2.01
C ALA A 125 10.59 -4.21 3.08
N PHE A 126 9.58 -4.97 2.68
CA PHE A 126 8.65 -5.65 3.58
C PHE A 126 7.91 -6.77 2.84
N SER A 127 7.30 -7.66 3.59
CA SER A 127 6.47 -8.75 3.06
C SER A 127 4.99 -8.43 3.26
N VAL A 128 4.11 -8.92 2.38
CA VAL A 128 2.65 -8.86 2.54
C VAL A 128 2.10 -10.27 2.46
N ASP A 129 1.17 -10.64 3.33
CA ASP A 129 0.52 -11.97 3.31
C ASP A 129 -0.26 -12.16 2.00
N ASN A 130 -0.13 -13.33 1.35
CA ASN A 130 -0.80 -13.60 0.07
C ASN A 130 -2.32 -13.47 0.18
N ARG A 131 -2.92 -13.80 1.33
CA ARG A 131 -4.36 -13.66 1.54
C ARG A 131 -4.81 -12.20 1.51
N LEU A 132 -3.98 -11.31 2.06
CA LEU A 132 -4.24 -9.87 2.01
C LEU A 132 -4.03 -9.33 0.58
N TRP A 133 -3.01 -9.82 -0.12
CA TRP A 133 -2.76 -9.50 -1.52
C TRP A 133 -3.96 -9.86 -2.40
N ASP A 134 -4.52 -11.06 -2.23
CA ASP A 134 -5.71 -11.53 -2.93
C ASP A 134 -6.94 -10.67 -2.62
N VAL A 135 -7.11 -10.24 -1.36
CA VAL A 135 -8.19 -9.31 -0.98
C VAL A 135 -8.08 -7.98 -1.74
N PHE A 136 -6.86 -7.45 -1.93
CA PHE A 136 -6.67 -6.22 -2.73
C PHE A 136 -7.02 -6.41 -4.21
N MET A 137 -6.86 -7.63 -4.73
CA MET A 137 -7.17 -7.98 -6.11
C MET A 137 -8.61 -8.50 -6.32
N ASN A 138 -9.36 -8.76 -5.26
CA ASN A 138 -10.70 -9.33 -5.36
C ASN A 138 -11.76 -8.23 -5.56
N PHE A 139 -12.22 -8.04 -6.79
CA PHE A 139 -13.23 -7.04 -7.15
C PHE A 139 -14.67 -7.58 -7.20
N ALA A 140 -14.91 -8.82 -6.77
CA ALA A 140 -16.21 -9.50 -6.94
C ALA A 140 -17.38 -8.79 -6.23
N LYS A 141 -17.11 -8.12 -5.09
CA LYS A 141 -18.11 -7.35 -4.32
C LYS A 141 -18.22 -5.89 -4.75
N GLY A 142 -17.60 -5.52 -5.86
CA GLY A 142 -17.51 -4.15 -6.35
C GLY A 142 -16.13 -3.54 -6.12
N TYR A 143 -15.92 -2.40 -6.78
CA TYR A 143 -14.67 -1.68 -6.77
C TYR A 143 -14.87 -0.18 -6.87
N ARG A 144 -13.85 0.59 -6.50
CA ARG A 144 -13.81 2.03 -6.69
C ARG A 144 -12.56 2.44 -7.44
N GLU A 145 -12.72 3.28 -8.44
CA GLU A 145 -11.63 3.87 -9.20
C GLU A 145 -11.29 5.28 -8.71
N PHE A 146 -10.00 5.61 -8.68
CA PHE A 146 -9.52 6.95 -8.36
C PHE A 146 -8.14 7.24 -8.95
N GLU A 147 -7.81 8.53 -9.10
CA GLU A 147 -6.52 8.96 -9.59
C GLU A 147 -5.45 8.88 -8.49
N LEU A 148 -4.43 8.04 -8.68
CA LEU A 148 -3.37 7.81 -7.69
C LEU A 148 -2.62 9.10 -7.33
N ASN A 149 -2.29 9.94 -8.32
CA ASN A 149 -1.49 11.14 -8.06
C ASN A 149 -2.26 12.16 -7.22
N LYS A 150 -3.58 12.26 -7.41
CA LYS A 150 -4.44 13.11 -6.57
C LYS A 150 -4.48 12.56 -5.15
N ALA A 151 -4.71 11.27 -4.98
CA ALA A 151 -4.74 10.61 -3.68
C ALA A 151 -3.44 10.81 -2.89
N LEU A 152 -2.29 10.62 -3.54
CA LEU A 152 -0.98 10.78 -2.91
C LEU A 152 -0.65 12.23 -2.49
N ALA A 153 -1.17 13.21 -3.25
CA ALA A 153 -0.95 14.63 -3.02
C ALA A 153 -1.81 15.21 -1.88
N LEU A 154 -2.79 14.46 -1.36
CA LEU A 154 -3.68 14.94 -0.31
C LEU A 154 -2.88 15.25 0.98
N PRO A 155 -3.26 16.31 1.71
CA PRO A 155 -2.51 16.81 2.86
C PRO A 155 -2.90 16.14 4.19
N THR A 156 -4.09 15.51 4.27
CA THR A 156 -4.56 14.82 5.49
C THR A 156 -5.10 13.44 5.19
N GLY A 157 -5.03 12.55 6.19
CA GLY A 157 -5.59 11.20 6.07
C GLY A 157 -7.12 11.17 5.98
N TYR A 158 -7.80 12.21 6.48
CA TYR A 158 -9.25 12.39 6.33
C TYR A 158 -9.64 12.77 4.90
N SER A 159 -8.88 13.67 4.26
CA SER A 159 -9.11 14.04 2.86
C SER A 159 -9.05 12.82 1.95
N LEU A 160 -8.10 11.91 2.21
CA LEU A 160 -7.97 10.68 1.44
C LEU A 160 -9.16 9.74 1.64
N ARG A 161 -9.66 9.62 2.87
CA ARG A 161 -10.88 8.83 3.17
C ARG A 161 -12.09 9.38 2.44
N PHE A 162 -12.32 10.70 2.50
CA PHE A 162 -13.41 11.35 1.78
C PHE A 162 -13.30 11.18 0.27
N TYR A 163 -12.08 11.24 -0.28
CA TYR A 163 -11.87 11.00 -1.70
C TYR A 163 -12.24 9.57 -2.13
N MET A 164 -12.18 8.61 -1.20
CA MET A 164 -12.50 7.19 -1.43
C MET A 164 -13.88 6.73 -0.93
N LEU A 165 -14.71 7.63 -0.38
CA LEU A 165 -16.10 7.38 0.04
C LEU A 165 -17.08 7.45 -1.12
#